data_AF-A0A417XV75-F1
#
_entry.id   AF-A0A417XV75-F1
#
_cell.length_a   1.000
_cell.length_b   1.000
_cell.length_c   1.000
_cell.angle_alpha   90.00
_cell.angle_beta   90.00
_cell.angle_gamma   90.00
#
_symmetry.space_group_name_H-M   'P 1'
#
loop_
_entity.id
_entity.type
_entity.pdbx_description
1 polymer ?
#
loop_
_entity_poly.entity_id
_entity_poly.type
_entity_poly.pdbx_seq_one_letter_code
_entity_poly.pdbx_strand_id
1 'polypeptide(L)'
;MPLQDELRELFTQVGPQVFDDADTFRGAFDDFVPEGAATTGERRLLVDAIATGSFQRLVAQLEIHADPSTAIALEAERLSRDRGTVETDGARWALSALAYARGLAGVGRVTTRPSALGKPAATEAESEPAAAPPPALSPDGFESTFISPSADVPAPPASPSTPAPLPATDATVTRPPAGPPTTPSGGKGRGRLVAIIAVLLALAVGVVVGVVLLGDGDQPEEARDEAGRTESGQDAGSGGTSMPAPPSGLPALPSGFPQTFEFTVRLPAELTSSIAARFGQGVATEVFAGGDPQSPHAQAESGPQPTGARVRDLVAAGIPARVQYYALRLTGQDGGEAGGGDLLDLVQDTDEMATYWTNVRDLLRELGSAGAPVELLIEQDVAGELLSGSPDATTIPFAVAETGVEGLAGLPDTFAGWAQAWITLRDELAPQVRIGLTVSPWQINNDFIPDLPTEAQAAEWAASFGESYATLGARFDYLDNIMVYDEGGSRGEQYIPDDRFFDRLLTWVEGISTATDTRVILDNVPVGNSVYRTLDNSEFHFQDSWAEWILAGDDFANLVALRDAGAMGIVFGVDGGRHNTTCPCDAAGDGVTNAGDQGRTATSADDDGGYLAERLMAYADTGGLPL
;
A
#
# COMPACT_ATOMS: atom_id res chain seq x y z
N MET A 1 -39.59 -37.32 -14.63
CA MET A 1 -38.47 -37.56 -15.57
C MET A 1 -37.17 -37.27 -14.80
N PRO A 2 -35.94 -37.59 -15.26
CA PRO A 2 -34.73 -37.21 -14.51
C PRO A 2 -34.70 -35.69 -14.28
N LEU A 3 -34.25 -35.22 -13.11
CA LEU A 3 -34.34 -33.80 -12.77
C LEU A 3 -33.62 -32.89 -13.78
N GLN A 4 -32.50 -33.35 -14.34
CA GLN A 4 -31.78 -32.62 -15.38
C GLN A 4 -32.57 -32.44 -16.69
N ASP A 5 -33.51 -33.34 -16.99
CA ASP A 5 -34.40 -33.19 -18.13
C ASP A 5 -35.55 -32.22 -17.81
N GLU A 6 -36.06 -32.22 -16.57
CA GLU A 6 -37.01 -31.21 -16.08
C GLU A 6 -36.39 -29.80 -16.11
N LEU A 7 -35.13 -29.66 -15.71
CA LEU A 7 -34.37 -28.40 -15.80
C LEU A 7 -34.18 -27.91 -17.24
N ARG A 8 -33.99 -28.84 -18.18
CA ARG A 8 -33.89 -28.51 -19.61
C ARG A 8 -35.25 -28.08 -20.19
N GLU A 9 -36.33 -28.70 -19.74
CA GLU A 9 -37.68 -28.27 -20.10
C GLU A 9 -37.97 -26.88 -19.53
N LEU A 10 -37.62 -26.61 -18.26
CA LEU A 10 -37.66 -25.29 -17.64
C LEU A 10 -36.91 -24.24 -18.49
N PHE A 11 -35.68 -24.53 -18.88
CA PHE A 11 -34.88 -23.65 -19.76
C PHE A 11 -35.57 -23.39 -21.11
N THR A 12 -36.19 -24.43 -21.70
CA THR A 12 -36.89 -24.31 -22.99
C THR A 12 -38.17 -23.49 -22.88
N GLN A 13 -38.89 -23.58 -21.76
CA GLN A 13 -40.16 -22.89 -21.55
C GLN A 13 -39.97 -21.42 -21.11
N VAL A 14 -39.01 -21.15 -20.22
CA VAL A 14 -38.80 -19.83 -19.62
C VAL A 14 -37.77 -19.00 -20.39
N GLY A 15 -36.78 -19.66 -21.00
CA GLY A 15 -35.68 -19.02 -21.73
C GLY A 15 -34.37 -19.01 -20.94
N PRO A 16 -33.25 -18.64 -21.60
CA PRO A 16 -31.91 -18.76 -21.03
C PRO A 16 -31.67 -17.94 -19.78
N GLN A 17 -32.36 -16.82 -19.65
CA GLN A 17 -32.27 -15.91 -18.52
C GLN A 17 -32.76 -16.52 -17.19
N VAL A 18 -33.45 -17.66 -17.23
CA VAL A 18 -33.90 -18.36 -16.02
C VAL A 18 -32.74 -18.81 -15.13
N PHE A 19 -31.53 -18.92 -15.66
CA PHE A 19 -30.33 -19.28 -14.89
C PHE A 19 -29.41 -18.11 -14.57
N ASP A 20 -29.78 -16.88 -14.93
CA ASP A 20 -28.91 -15.71 -14.73
C ASP A 20 -29.02 -15.16 -13.30
N ASP A 21 -30.19 -15.33 -12.66
CA ASP A 21 -30.52 -14.85 -11.32
C ASP A 21 -31.14 -15.95 -10.44
N ALA A 22 -30.76 -16.00 -9.17
CA ALA A 22 -31.15 -17.08 -8.26
C ALA A 22 -32.61 -16.99 -7.82
N ASP A 23 -33.15 -15.79 -7.63
CA ASP A 23 -34.54 -15.58 -7.24
C ASP A 23 -35.48 -15.92 -8.40
N THR A 24 -35.12 -15.47 -9.61
CA THR A 24 -35.80 -15.81 -10.86
C THR A 24 -35.78 -17.31 -11.11
N PHE A 25 -34.61 -17.95 -10.98
CA PHE A 25 -34.47 -19.40 -11.09
C PHE A 25 -35.37 -20.11 -10.08
N ARG A 26 -35.35 -19.69 -8.82
CA ARG A 26 -36.13 -20.31 -7.75
C ARG A 26 -37.63 -20.23 -8.01
N GLY A 27 -38.13 -19.04 -8.37
CA GLY A 27 -39.55 -18.85 -8.70
C GLY A 27 -39.97 -19.73 -9.87
N ALA A 28 -39.19 -19.72 -10.94
CA ALA A 28 -39.47 -20.54 -12.11
C ALA A 28 -39.33 -22.05 -11.80
N PHE A 29 -38.38 -22.45 -10.96
CA PHE A 29 -38.26 -23.84 -10.53
C PHE A 29 -39.52 -24.31 -9.79
N ASP A 30 -40.03 -23.51 -8.85
CA ASP A 30 -41.23 -23.87 -8.08
C ASP A 30 -42.51 -23.87 -8.94
N ASP A 31 -42.59 -23.05 -9.99
CA ASP A 31 -43.76 -22.97 -10.89
C ASP A 31 -43.80 -24.06 -11.96
N PHE A 32 -42.63 -24.47 -12.50
CA PHE A 32 -42.55 -25.32 -13.69
C PHE A 32 -42.00 -26.73 -13.43
N VAL A 33 -41.23 -26.95 -12.36
CA VAL A 33 -40.70 -28.28 -12.03
C VAL A 33 -41.69 -29.03 -11.13
N PRO A 34 -42.13 -30.26 -11.49
CA PRO A 34 -43.13 -31.00 -10.71
C PRO A 34 -42.75 -31.18 -9.23
N GLU A 35 -43.71 -30.96 -8.34
CA GLU A 35 -43.53 -31.22 -6.90
C GLU A 35 -43.05 -32.67 -6.67
N GLY A 36 -41.90 -32.81 -6.01
CA GLY A 36 -41.26 -34.10 -5.73
C GLY A 36 -40.20 -34.54 -6.75
N ALA A 37 -39.96 -33.80 -7.84
CA ALA A 37 -38.84 -34.07 -8.76
C ALA A 37 -37.46 -33.83 -8.11
N ALA A 38 -37.39 -32.89 -7.17
CA ALA A 38 -36.22 -32.57 -6.35
C ALA A 38 -36.56 -32.56 -4.86
N THR A 39 -35.61 -32.98 -4.03
CA THR A 39 -35.64 -32.76 -2.59
C THR A 39 -35.33 -31.30 -2.26
N THR A 40 -35.68 -30.86 -1.05
CA THR A 40 -35.35 -29.50 -0.57
C THR A 40 -33.85 -29.21 -0.64
N GLY A 41 -33.00 -30.20 -0.32
CA GLY A 41 -31.55 -30.06 -0.34
C GLY A 41 -31.00 -29.86 -1.76
N GLU A 42 -31.54 -30.60 -2.72
CA GLU A 42 -31.16 -30.48 -4.14
C GLU A 42 -31.61 -29.18 -4.76
N ARG A 43 -32.86 -28.77 -4.51
CA ARG A 43 -33.34 -27.45 -4.97
C ARG A 43 -32.47 -26.34 -4.39
N ARG A 44 -32.17 -26.40 -3.08
CA ARG A 44 -31.28 -25.42 -2.44
C ARG A 44 -29.90 -25.41 -3.09
N LEU A 45 -29.31 -26.57 -3.33
CA LEU A 45 -27.99 -26.67 -3.95
C LEU A 45 -27.97 -26.13 -5.40
N LEU A 46 -29.02 -26.35 -6.19
CA LEU A 46 -29.15 -25.76 -7.53
C LEU A 46 -29.27 -24.23 -7.47
N VAL A 47 -30.05 -23.71 -6.52
CA VAL A 47 -30.17 -22.25 -6.28
C VAL A 47 -28.83 -21.67 -5.82
N ASP A 48 -28.14 -22.33 -4.89
CA ASP A 48 -26.82 -21.91 -4.38
C ASP A 48 -25.78 -21.85 -5.53
N ALA A 49 -25.83 -22.77 -6.50
CA ALA A 49 -24.93 -22.77 -7.65
C ALA A 49 -25.06 -21.51 -8.54
N ILE A 50 -26.27 -20.95 -8.62
CA ILE A 50 -26.56 -19.71 -9.37
C ILE A 50 -26.29 -18.49 -8.48
N ALA A 51 -26.70 -18.52 -7.21
CA ALA A 51 -26.54 -17.41 -6.27
C ALA A 51 -25.07 -17.07 -5.99
N THR A 52 -24.18 -18.07 -5.99
CA THR A 52 -22.73 -17.90 -5.77
C THR A 52 -21.95 -17.54 -7.05
N GLY A 53 -22.64 -17.44 -8.20
CA GLY A 53 -22.00 -17.20 -9.49
C GLY A 53 -21.23 -18.40 -10.05
N SER A 54 -21.25 -19.56 -9.37
CA SER A 54 -20.49 -20.75 -9.79
C SER A 54 -20.97 -21.29 -11.14
N PHE A 55 -22.28 -21.24 -11.40
CA PHE A 55 -22.81 -21.63 -12.69
C PHE A 55 -22.42 -20.64 -13.81
N GLN A 56 -22.42 -19.34 -13.54
CA GLN A 56 -22.06 -18.30 -14.52
C GLN A 56 -20.59 -18.38 -14.92
N ARG A 57 -19.69 -18.63 -13.95
CA ARG A 57 -18.27 -18.89 -14.23
C ARG A 57 -18.07 -20.15 -15.06
N LEU A 58 -18.80 -21.22 -14.74
CA LEU A 58 -18.80 -22.44 -15.55
C LEU A 58 -19.25 -22.15 -16.99
N VAL A 59 -20.32 -21.37 -17.18
CA VAL A 59 -20.79 -20.96 -18.52
C VAL A 59 -19.68 -20.22 -19.28
N ALA A 60 -19.05 -19.22 -18.66
CA ALA A 60 -17.97 -18.45 -19.29
C ALA A 60 -16.79 -19.33 -19.72
N GLN A 61 -16.38 -20.30 -18.88
CA GLN A 61 -15.33 -21.26 -19.21
C GLN A 61 -15.73 -22.17 -20.40
N LEU A 62 -16.97 -22.65 -20.43
CA LEU A 62 -17.48 -23.50 -21.49
C LEU A 62 -17.63 -22.76 -22.83
N GLU A 63 -17.96 -21.46 -22.79
CA GLU A 63 -18.06 -20.60 -23.97
C GLU A 63 -16.70 -20.35 -24.63
N ILE A 64 -15.61 -20.31 -23.86
CA ILE A 64 -14.22 -20.30 -24.37
C ILE A 64 -13.66 -21.71 -24.67
N HIS A 65 -14.53 -22.71 -24.79
CA HIS A 65 -14.20 -24.10 -25.13
C HIS A 65 -13.31 -24.84 -24.10
N ALA A 66 -13.38 -24.49 -22.82
CA ALA A 66 -12.74 -25.29 -21.77
C ALA A 66 -13.30 -26.73 -21.73
N ASP A 67 -12.48 -27.69 -21.29
CA ASP A 67 -12.97 -29.06 -21.12
C ASP A 67 -14.09 -29.10 -20.06
N PRO A 68 -15.30 -29.58 -20.41
CA PRO A 68 -16.42 -29.53 -19.47
C PRO A 68 -16.23 -30.34 -18.20
N SER A 69 -15.51 -31.46 -18.24
CA SER A 69 -15.29 -32.26 -17.04
C SER A 69 -14.35 -31.56 -16.06
N THR A 70 -13.28 -30.95 -16.57
CA THR A 70 -12.36 -30.13 -15.76
C THR A 70 -13.05 -28.87 -15.22
N ALA A 71 -13.78 -28.13 -16.07
CA ALA A 71 -14.48 -26.92 -15.66
C ALA A 71 -15.55 -27.18 -14.58
N ILE A 72 -16.35 -28.24 -14.75
CA ILE A 72 -17.34 -28.67 -13.74
C ILE A 72 -16.65 -29.06 -12.43
N ALA A 73 -15.52 -29.78 -12.47
CA ALA A 73 -14.81 -30.19 -11.26
C ALA A 73 -14.27 -28.97 -10.49
N LEU A 74 -13.69 -28.00 -11.20
CA LEU A 74 -13.11 -26.79 -10.64
C LEU A 74 -14.19 -25.91 -9.98
N GLU A 75 -15.28 -25.61 -10.70
CA GLU A 75 -16.36 -24.79 -10.15
C GLU A 75 -17.15 -25.51 -9.07
N ALA A 76 -17.20 -26.85 -9.07
CA ALA A 76 -17.79 -27.60 -7.98
C ALA A 76 -16.98 -27.54 -6.69
N GLU A 77 -15.65 -27.59 -6.78
CA GLU A 77 -14.78 -27.39 -5.62
C GLU A 77 -14.93 -25.97 -5.05
N ARG A 78 -15.13 -24.97 -5.93
CA ARG A 78 -15.46 -23.61 -5.51
C ARG A 78 -16.84 -23.52 -4.85
N LEU A 79 -17.88 -24.06 -5.47
CA LEU A 79 -19.24 -24.07 -4.92
C LEU A 79 -19.31 -24.78 -3.57
N SER A 80 -18.58 -25.88 -3.38
CA SER A 80 -18.52 -26.57 -2.09
C SER A 80 -17.87 -25.68 -1.01
N ARG A 81 -16.79 -24.96 -1.34
CA ARG A 81 -16.15 -23.98 -0.45
C ARG A 81 -17.10 -22.84 -0.10
N ASP A 82 -17.79 -22.27 -1.09
CA ASP A 82 -18.76 -21.17 -0.89
C ASP A 82 -19.92 -21.60 0.02
N ARG A 83 -20.30 -22.88 -0.02
CA ARG A 83 -21.33 -23.48 0.84
C ARG A 83 -20.81 -23.95 2.20
N GLY A 84 -19.52 -23.78 2.50
CA GLY A 84 -18.89 -24.22 3.74
C GLY A 84 -18.91 -25.74 3.92
N THR A 85 -18.86 -26.51 2.83
CA THR A 85 -18.85 -27.97 2.85
C THR A 85 -17.63 -28.53 2.09
N VAL A 86 -17.12 -29.67 2.54
CA VAL A 86 -16.08 -30.43 1.82
C VAL A 86 -16.69 -31.42 0.81
N GLU A 87 -18.01 -31.54 0.75
CA GLU A 87 -18.71 -32.45 -0.15
C GLU A 87 -18.79 -31.86 -1.56
N THR A 88 -17.98 -32.39 -2.47
CA THR A 88 -17.88 -31.91 -3.87
C THR A 88 -18.78 -32.67 -4.84
N ASP A 89 -19.25 -33.87 -4.48
CA ASP A 89 -20.07 -34.70 -5.37
C ASP A 89 -21.44 -34.06 -5.66
N GLY A 90 -22.11 -33.51 -4.64
CA GLY A 90 -23.30 -32.69 -4.79
C GLY A 90 -23.08 -31.49 -5.69
N ALA A 91 -22.04 -30.69 -5.44
CA ALA A 91 -21.73 -29.52 -6.25
C ALA A 91 -21.46 -29.87 -7.72
N ARG A 92 -20.70 -30.96 -7.99
CA ARG A 92 -20.45 -31.47 -9.34
C ARG A 92 -21.75 -31.91 -10.01
N TRP A 93 -22.66 -32.55 -9.28
CA TRP A 93 -23.97 -32.92 -9.79
C TRP A 93 -24.82 -31.71 -10.16
N ALA A 94 -24.90 -30.72 -9.28
CA ALA A 94 -25.69 -29.52 -9.51
C ALA A 94 -25.22 -28.76 -10.77
N LEU A 95 -23.91 -28.52 -10.86
CA LEU A 95 -23.31 -27.80 -11.98
C LEU A 95 -23.39 -28.58 -13.29
N SER A 96 -23.20 -29.90 -13.27
CA SER A 96 -23.34 -30.73 -14.47
C SER A 96 -24.80 -30.82 -14.95
N ALA A 97 -25.77 -30.84 -14.04
CA ALA A 97 -27.19 -30.82 -14.37
C ALA A 97 -27.62 -29.49 -15.00
N LEU A 98 -27.17 -28.35 -14.45
CA LEU A 98 -27.44 -27.01 -15.02
C LEU A 98 -26.75 -26.83 -16.38
N ALA A 99 -25.49 -27.27 -16.52
CA ALA A 99 -24.77 -27.21 -17.78
C ALA A 99 -25.43 -28.07 -18.88
N TYR A 100 -25.96 -29.24 -18.52
CA TYR A 100 -26.76 -30.06 -19.44
C TYR A 100 -28.07 -29.36 -19.82
N ALA A 101 -28.77 -28.76 -18.86
CA ALA A 101 -30.03 -28.06 -19.10
C ALA A 101 -29.85 -26.89 -20.08
N ARG A 102 -28.74 -26.13 -19.98
CA ARG A 102 -28.36 -25.05 -20.91
C ARG A 102 -27.79 -25.54 -22.24
N GLY A 103 -27.59 -26.86 -22.41
CA GLY A 103 -27.02 -27.44 -23.64
C GLY A 103 -25.50 -27.30 -23.78
N LEU A 104 -24.79 -26.95 -22.71
CA LEU A 104 -23.34 -26.78 -22.68
C LEU A 104 -22.58 -28.09 -22.37
N ALA A 105 -23.27 -29.09 -21.83
CA ALA A 105 -22.73 -30.42 -21.56
C ALA A 105 -23.66 -31.53 -22.11
N GLY A 106 -23.07 -32.63 -22.59
CA GLY A 106 -23.84 -33.80 -23.03
C GLY A 106 -24.40 -34.61 -21.86
N VAL A 107 -25.50 -35.35 -22.08
CA VAL A 107 -26.18 -36.15 -21.03
C VAL A 107 -25.25 -37.15 -20.32
N GLY A 108 -24.27 -37.70 -21.03
CA GLY A 108 -23.28 -38.64 -20.46
C GLY A 108 -22.26 -38.00 -19.52
N ARG A 109 -22.31 -36.67 -19.33
CA ARG A 109 -21.44 -35.89 -18.45
C ARG A 109 -22.16 -35.35 -17.20
N VAL A 110 -23.46 -35.62 -17.07
CA VAL A 110 -24.20 -35.35 -15.83
C VAL A 110 -23.74 -36.37 -14.80
N THR A 111 -23.13 -35.91 -13.70
CA THR A 111 -22.66 -36.82 -12.65
C THR A 111 -23.85 -37.48 -11.95
N THR A 112 -23.60 -38.61 -11.29
CA THR A 112 -24.66 -39.33 -10.60
C THR A 112 -25.21 -38.50 -9.45
N ARG A 113 -26.53 -38.30 -9.42
CA ARG A 113 -27.26 -37.63 -8.35
C ARG A 113 -26.93 -38.27 -6.98
N PRO A 114 -26.33 -37.55 -6.02
CA PRO A 114 -25.97 -38.13 -4.73
C PRO A 114 -27.22 -38.56 -3.97
N SER A 115 -27.20 -39.74 -3.37
CA SER A 115 -28.36 -40.30 -2.67
C SER A 115 -28.60 -39.69 -1.27
N ALA A 116 -27.73 -38.80 -0.79
CA ALA A 116 -27.63 -38.43 0.63
C ALA A 116 -27.56 -36.91 0.94
N LEU A 117 -28.04 -36.02 0.07
CA LEU A 117 -28.04 -34.56 0.30
C LEU A 117 -29.00 -34.07 1.44
N GLY A 118 -29.45 -34.97 2.33
CA GLY A 118 -30.54 -34.71 3.29
C GLY A 118 -30.33 -35.21 4.73
N LYS A 119 -29.14 -35.66 5.14
CA LYS A 119 -28.85 -35.93 6.57
C LYS A 119 -27.79 -34.96 7.09
N PRO A 120 -28.12 -34.09 8.06
CA PRO A 120 -27.10 -33.36 8.81
C PRO A 120 -26.15 -34.37 9.47
N ALA A 121 -24.85 -34.12 9.39
CA ALA A 121 -23.86 -34.89 10.13
C ALA A 121 -24.17 -34.78 11.63
N ALA A 122 -24.64 -35.88 12.23
CA ALA A 122 -24.79 -35.96 13.68
C ALA A 122 -23.39 -36.02 14.28
N THR A 123 -23.08 -35.07 15.15
CA THR A 123 -21.85 -35.03 15.94
C THR A 123 -21.83 -36.27 16.84
N GLU A 124 -20.99 -37.25 16.50
CA GLU A 124 -20.63 -38.37 17.39
C GLU A 124 -19.74 -37.82 18.51
N ALA A 125 -20.36 -37.46 19.63
CA ALA A 125 -19.67 -37.25 20.90
C ALA A 125 -19.53 -38.61 21.59
N GLU A 126 -18.36 -39.23 21.45
CA GLU A 126 -17.96 -40.38 22.24
C GLU A 126 -17.50 -39.91 23.64
N SER A 127 -17.89 -40.66 24.65
CA SER A 127 -17.91 -40.25 26.06
C SER A 127 -16.57 -40.52 26.74
N GLU A 128 -15.91 -39.50 27.29
CA GLU A 128 -14.74 -39.65 28.17
C GLU A 128 -15.12 -39.34 29.64
N PRO A 129 -14.68 -40.11 30.66
CA PRO A 129 -15.19 -39.98 32.02
C PRO A 129 -14.48 -38.89 32.84
N ALA A 130 -15.27 -38.22 33.66
CA ALA A 130 -14.94 -37.05 34.47
C ALA A 130 -13.74 -37.22 35.43
N ALA A 131 -12.81 -36.25 35.38
CA ALA A 131 -11.82 -35.98 36.41
C ALA A 131 -12.33 -34.93 37.42
N ALA A 132 -11.96 -35.10 38.69
CA ALA A 132 -12.42 -34.31 39.84
C ALA A 132 -11.90 -32.85 39.84
N PRO A 133 -12.59 -31.91 40.52
CA PRO A 133 -12.22 -30.50 40.51
C PRO A 133 -11.01 -30.21 41.43
N PRO A 134 -10.17 -29.21 41.10
CA PRO A 134 -9.07 -28.77 41.95
C PRO A 134 -9.56 -27.89 43.10
N PRO A 135 -8.80 -27.80 44.22
CA PRO A 135 -9.17 -26.98 45.37
C PRO A 135 -8.92 -25.49 45.11
N ALA A 136 -9.80 -24.65 45.66
CA ALA A 136 -9.69 -23.20 45.63
C ALA A 136 -8.51 -22.71 46.50
N LEU A 137 -7.70 -21.79 45.96
CA LEU A 137 -6.70 -21.02 46.70
C LEU A 137 -7.15 -19.56 46.84
N SER A 138 -7.05 -19.06 48.06
CA SER A 138 -7.33 -17.68 48.48
C SER A 138 -6.28 -16.67 47.96
N PRO A 139 -6.61 -15.37 47.89
CA PRO A 139 -5.69 -14.33 47.44
C PRO A 139 -4.99 -13.69 48.64
N ASP A 140 -3.67 -13.81 48.75
CA ASP A 140 -2.85 -12.91 49.56
C ASP A 140 -1.37 -12.95 49.10
N GLY A 141 -0.84 -11.76 48.78
CA GLY A 141 0.59 -11.44 48.87
C GLY A 141 1.49 -11.80 47.67
N PHE A 142 1.56 -10.92 46.65
CA PHE A 142 2.72 -10.88 45.76
C PHE A 142 3.76 -9.89 46.31
N GLU A 143 4.82 -10.41 46.94
CA GLU A 143 6.08 -9.68 47.09
C GLU A 143 6.95 -9.91 45.84
N SER A 144 7.40 -8.80 45.27
CA SER A 144 8.33 -8.75 44.13
C SER A 144 9.69 -9.31 44.50
N THR A 145 10.18 -10.29 43.75
CA THR A 145 11.60 -10.68 43.75
C THR A 145 12.16 -10.60 42.34
N PHE A 146 12.92 -9.53 42.10
CA PHE A 146 13.87 -9.40 41.01
C PHE A 146 14.95 -10.48 41.15
N ILE A 147 15.20 -11.25 40.09
CA ILE A 147 16.37 -12.14 39.97
C ILE A 147 17.20 -11.65 38.78
N SER A 148 18.43 -11.20 39.04
CA SER A 148 19.46 -10.94 38.03
C SER A 148 20.00 -12.27 37.46
N PRO A 149 20.24 -12.38 36.15
CA PRO A 149 20.99 -13.51 35.61
C PRO A 149 22.50 -13.20 35.64
N SER A 150 23.26 -14.07 36.30
CA SER A 150 24.70 -14.23 36.07
C SER A 150 25.07 -15.71 36.12
N ALA A 151 25.88 -16.09 35.13
CA ALA A 151 26.79 -17.23 35.02
C ALA A 151 26.18 -18.65 35.05
N ASP A 152 26.13 -19.28 33.87
CA ASP A 152 26.99 -20.41 33.47
C ASP A 152 26.32 -21.22 32.34
N VAL A 153 26.82 -21.09 31.11
CA VAL A 153 26.49 -21.98 29.99
C VAL A 153 27.81 -22.56 29.45
N PRO A 154 27.94 -23.89 29.31
CA PRO A 154 29.17 -24.51 28.82
C PRO A 154 29.31 -24.36 27.31
N ALA A 155 30.55 -24.11 26.87
CA ALA A 155 30.91 -23.88 25.47
C ALA A 155 30.75 -25.14 24.58
N PRO A 156 30.35 -24.98 23.30
CA PRO A 156 30.25 -26.08 22.34
C PRO A 156 31.63 -26.55 21.80
N PRO A 157 31.72 -27.79 21.27
CA PRO A 157 32.99 -28.37 20.84
C PRO A 157 33.53 -27.76 19.53
N ALA A 158 34.85 -27.65 19.46
CA ALA A 158 35.59 -27.04 18.36
C ALA A 158 35.50 -27.85 17.04
N SER A 159 35.30 -27.14 15.93
CA SER A 159 35.39 -27.66 14.56
C SER A 159 36.84 -27.73 14.05
N PRO A 160 37.15 -28.62 13.09
CA PRO A 160 38.53 -28.93 12.67
C PRO A 160 39.18 -27.82 11.82
N SER A 161 40.51 -27.73 11.96
CA SER A 161 41.38 -26.68 11.44
C SER A 161 41.56 -26.71 9.92
N THR A 162 41.35 -25.57 9.27
CA THR A 162 41.70 -25.30 7.86
C THR A 162 43.23 -25.10 7.70
N PRO A 163 43.87 -25.47 6.57
CA PRO A 163 45.33 -25.41 6.42
C PRO A 163 45.86 -23.98 6.24
N ALA A 164 47.10 -23.77 6.71
CA ALA A 164 47.81 -22.50 6.73
C ALA A 164 48.09 -21.91 5.32
N PRO A 165 48.07 -20.57 5.15
CA PRO A 165 48.47 -19.91 3.92
C PRO A 165 50.00 -19.79 3.78
N LEU A 166 50.45 -19.84 2.53
CA LEU A 166 51.85 -19.68 2.10
C LEU A 166 52.36 -18.23 2.31
N PRO A 167 53.69 -18.03 2.46
CA PRO A 167 54.27 -16.72 2.78
C PRO A 167 54.29 -15.78 1.56
N ALA A 168 53.75 -14.58 1.73
CA ALA A 168 53.89 -13.48 0.77
C ALA A 168 55.25 -12.78 0.95
N THR A 169 55.89 -12.49 -0.18
CA THR A 169 57.17 -11.81 -0.32
C THR A 169 57.08 -10.31 -0.03
N ASP A 170 58.03 -9.82 0.77
CA ASP A 170 58.27 -8.41 1.07
C ASP A 170 58.45 -7.53 -0.19
N ALA A 171 57.69 -6.43 -0.26
CA ALA A 171 58.02 -5.25 -1.04
C ALA A 171 57.86 -4.01 -0.15
N THR A 172 58.98 -3.49 0.33
CA THR A 172 59.08 -2.32 1.21
C THR A 172 58.91 -1.04 0.38
N VAL A 173 57.83 -0.29 0.61
CA VAL A 173 57.69 1.11 0.16
C VAL A 173 57.79 2.01 1.40
N THR A 174 58.87 2.78 1.50
CA THR A 174 59.16 3.72 2.58
C THR A 174 58.33 5.00 2.46
N ARG A 175 57.49 5.30 3.46
CA ARG A 175 56.82 6.59 3.66
C ARG A 175 57.66 7.49 4.60
N PRO A 176 57.74 8.82 4.42
CA PRO A 176 58.49 9.72 5.31
C PRO A 176 57.75 9.97 6.64
N PRO A 177 58.48 10.31 7.72
CA PRO A 177 57.90 10.47 9.06
C PRO A 177 57.08 11.75 9.23
N ALA A 178 55.95 11.61 9.93
CA ALA A 178 55.09 12.69 10.38
C ALA A 178 55.78 13.59 11.43
N GLY A 179 55.53 14.91 11.34
CA GLY A 179 55.99 15.90 12.31
C GLY A 179 55.22 15.83 13.65
N PRO A 180 55.76 16.47 14.71
CA PRO A 180 55.23 16.36 16.06
C PRO A 180 53.92 17.16 16.27
N PRO A 181 53.09 16.74 17.25
CA PRO A 181 51.76 17.31 17.46
C PRO A 181 51.83 18.69 18.12
N THR A 182 51.04 19.63 17.61
CA THR A 182 50.77 20.93 18.23
C THR A 182 49.62 20.82 19.22
N THR A 183 49.85 21.27 20.45
CA THR A 183 48.88 21.43 21.54
C THR A 183 47.91 22.60 21.26
N PRO A 184 46.58 22.44 21.49
CA PRO A 184 45.66 23.57 21.45
C PRO A 184 45.62 24.30 22.80
N SER A 185 45.79 25.62 22.76
CA SER A 185 45.58 26.56 23.86
C SER A 185 44.10 26.83 24.10
N GLY A 186 43.65 26.76 25.35
CA GLY A 186 42.30 27.15 25.76
C GLY A 186 42.05 28.66 25.78
N GLY A 187 40.78 29.06 25.65
CA GLY A 187 40.36 30.45 25.83
C GLY A 187 38.86 30.73 25.65
N LYS A 188 38.12 30.66 26.77
CA LYS A 188 36.99 31.53 27.18
C LYS A 188 35.83 31.82 26.21
N GLY A 189 34.62 31.36 26.60
CA GLY A 189 33.35 31.85 26.04
C GLY A 189 32.06 31.47 26.76
N ARG A 190 32.09 31.05 28.05
CA ARG A 190 30.86 30.77 28.82
C ARG A 190 30.29 32.08 29.40
N GLY A 191 29.48 32.77 28.61
CA GLY A 191 28.78 33.99 29.05
C GLY A 191 27.54 34.39 28.25
N ARG A 192 27.24 33.74 27.12
CA ARG A 192 26.09 34.11 26.27
C ARG A 192 24.89 33.15 26.32
N LEU A 193 25.06 31.94 26.83
CA LEU A 193 23.99 30.92 26.88
C LEU A 193 22.95 31.16 27.99
N VAL A 194 23.32 31.85 29.08
CA VAL A 194 22.41 32.09 30.22
C VAL A 194 21.44 33.25 29.95
N ALA A 195 21.77 34.17 29.04
CA ALA A 195 20.90 35.30 28.69
C ALA A 195 19.74 34.89 27.76
N ILE A 196 19.94 33.88 26.90
CA ILE A 196 18.91 33.41 25.95
C ILE A 196 17.83 32.61 26.67
N ILE A 197 18.21 31.78 27.65
CA ILE A 197 17.26 30.98 28.47
C ILE A 197 16.37 31.89 29.34
N ALA A 198 16.89 33.03 29.82
CA ALA A 198 16.11 33.96 30.64
C ALA A 198 15.05 34.75 29.84
N VAL A 199 15.29 35.02 28.56
CA VAL A 199 14.33 35.73 27.68
C VAL A 199 13.19 34.79 27.25
N LEU A 200 13.51 33.52 26.98
CA LEU A 200 12.50 32.51 26.61
C LEU A 200 11.56 32.17 27.78
N LEU A 201 12.08 32.12 29.02
CA LEU A 201 11.24 31.94 30.21
C LEU A 201 10.34 33.16 30.52
N ALA A 202 10.77 34.38 30.17
CA ALA A 202 9.95 35.58 30.36
C ALA A 202 8.80 35.67 29.33
N LEU A 203 9.01 35.18 28.10
CA LEU A 203 7.97 35.13 27.06
C LEU A 203 6.92 34.04 27.35
N ALA A 204 7.32 32.88 27.88
CA ALA A 204 6.38 31.81 28.26
C ALA A 204 5.44 32.22 29.41
N VAL A 205 5.90 33.05 30.35
CA VAL A 205 5.05 33.55 31.45
C VAL A 205 4.13 34.69 30.99
N GLY A 206 4.50 35.43 29.93
CA GLY A 206 3.67 36.50 29.36
C GLY A 206 2.43 36.00 28.62
N VAL A 207 2.51 34.84 27.97
CA VAL A 207 1.39 34.27 27.20
C VAL A 207 0.31 33.64 28.09
N VAL A 208 0.69 33.08 29.24
CA VAL A 208 -0.26 32.46 30.18
C VAL A 208 -1.13 33.50 30.93
N VAL A 209 -0.70 34.75 31.03
CA VAL A 209 -1.51 35.83 31.66
C VAL A 209 -2.43 36.53 30.65
N GLY A 210 -2.21 36.37 29.34
CA GLY A 210 -3.01 37.01 28.29
C GLY A 210 -4.32 36.28 27.95
N VAL A 211 -4.41 34.97 28.20
CA VAL A 211 -5.52 34.12 27.74
C VAL A 211 -6.63 33.93 28.81
N VAL A 212 -6.43 34.42 30.04
CA VAL A 212 -7.40 34.22 31.15
C VAL A 212 -8.32 35.44 31.39
N LEU A 213 -8.30 36.48 30.55
CA LEU A 213 -9.04 37.73 30.84
C LEU A 213 -10.01 38.25 29.77
N LEU A 214 -10.34 37.49 28.72
CA LEU A 214 -11.38 37.86 27.73
C LEU A 214 -11.96 36.56 27.16
N GLY A 215 -13.26 36.24 27.17
CA GLY A 215 -14.44 36.98 27.59
C GLY A 215 -15.65 36.02 27.54
N ASP A 216 -16.49 36.20 28.54
CA ASP A 216 -17.78 35.56 28.81
C ASP A 216 -18.86 36.06 27.83
N GLY A 217 -19.76 35.19 27.35
CA GLY A 217 -20.79 35.56 26.37
C GLY A 217 -21.82 34.46 26.08
N ASP A 218 -22.91 34.51 26.83
CA ASP A 218 -24.08 33.62 26.91
C ASP A 218 -25.04 33.63 25.68
N GLN A 219 -25.61 32.43 25.37
CA GLN A 219 -26.97 32.11 24.80
C GLN A 219 -27.26 32.31 23.28
N PRO A 220 -28.30 31.65 22.69
CA PRO A 220 -28.96 30.35 22.96
C PRO A 220 -29.22 29.45 21.72
N GLU A 221 -29.78 28.26 21.98
CA GLU A 221 -30.40 27.31 21.05
C GLU A 221 -31.44 27.92 20.07
N GLU A 222 -31.38 27.50 18.80
CA GLU A 222 -32.58 27.37 17.96
C GLU A 222 -32.56 26.04 17.20
N ALA A 223 -33.69 25.34 17.32
CA ALA A 223 -34.00 24.08 16.66
C ALA A 223 -34.80 24.30 15.38
N ARG A 224 -34.75 23.27 14.51
CA ARG A 224 -35.61 22.97 13.34
C ARG A 224 -35.08 23.56 12.02
N ASP A 225 -35.00 22.84 10.90
CA ASP A 225 -36.09 22.13 10.25
C ASP A 225 -35.59 21.00 9.32
N GLU A 226 -36.25 19.85 9.37
CA GLU A 226 -36.28 18.83 8.32
C GLU A 226 -37.12 19.34 7.15
N ALA A 227 -36.58 19.33 5.93
CA ALA A 227 -37.37 19.20 4.71
C ALA A 227 -36.48 18.90 3.49
N GLY A 228 -36.81 17.86 2.73
CA GLY A 228 -36.37 17.78 1.33
C GLY A 228 -35.97 16.42 0.78
N ARG A 229 -36.60 15.32 1.19
CA ARG A 229 -36.53 14.06 0.43
C ARG A 229 -37.36 14.22 -0.85
N THR A 230 -36.71 14.46 -1.98
CA THR A 230 -37.31 14.27 -3.31
C THR A 230 -37.02 12.86 -3.79
N GLU A 231 -38.07 12.05 -3.82
CA GLU A 231 -38.14 10.83 -4.61
C GLU A 231 -38.07 11.19 -6.11
N SER A 232 -37.13 10.57 -6.83
CA SER A 232 -37.30 10.32 -8.26
C SER A 232 -36.72 8.94 -8.56
N GLY A 233 -37.58 7.93 -8.57
CA GLY A 233 -37.30 6.67 -9.20
C GLY A 233 -37.57 6.78 -10.71
N GLN A 234 -36.59 6.37 -11.52
CA GLN A 234 -36.77 5.60 -12.75
C GLN A 234 -35.40 5.27 -13.36
N ASP A 235 -35.33 4.08 -13.96
CA ASP A 235 -34.21 3.46 -14.70
C ASP A 235 -33.14 2.68 -13.91
N ALA A 236 -33.56 1.57 -13.29
CA ALA A 236 -32.65 0.44 -13.01
C ALA A 236 -32.52 -0.43 -14.28
N GLY A 237 -31.81 0.11 -15.28
CA GLY A 237 -31.19 -0.70 -16.33
C GLY A 237 -29.87 -1.29 -15.81
N SER A 238 -29.40 -2.38 -16.41
CA SER A 238 -28.20 -3.14 -16.03
C SER A 238 -26.89 -2.35 -16.19
N GLY A 239 -26.69 -1.31 -15.38
CA GLY A 239 -25.43 -0.62 -15.26
C GLY A 239 -24.65 -1.23 -14.11
N GLY A 240 -23.46 -1.76 -14.37
CA GLY A 240 -22.43 -1.72 -13.33
C GLY A 240 -22.40 -0.29 -12.82
N THR A 241 -22.39 -0.10 -11.50
CA THR A 241 -22.35 1.22 -10.88
C THR A 241 -21.08 1.92 -11.34
N SER A 242 -21.19 2.72 -12.40
CA SER A 242 -20.13 3.59 -12.88
C SER A 242 -19.70 4.46 -11.71
N MET A 243 -18.39 4.46 -11.43
CA MET A 243 -17.82 5.33 -10.42
C MET A 243 -18.17 6.81 -10.73
N PRO A 244 -18.35 7.66 -9.70
CA PRO A 244 -18.75 9.04 -9.90
C PRO A 244 -17.67 9.81 -10.68
N ALA A 245 -18.07 10.84 -11.42
CA ALA A 245 -17.12 11.76 -12.07
C ALA A 245 -16.35 12.59 -11.02
N PRO A 246 -15.14 13.08 -11.35
CA PRO A 246 -14.40 13.99 -10.48
C PRO A 246 -15.14 15.33 -10.31
N PRO A 247 -15.03 16.01 -9.16
CA PRO A 247 -15.55 17.35 -8.97
C PRO A 247 -14.80 18.36 -9.85
N SER A 248 -15.50 19.43 -10.24
CA SER A 248 -14.87 20.55 -10.93
C SER A 248 -13.96 21.32 -9.98
N GLY A 249 -12.78 21.71 -10.43
CA GLY A 249 -11.88 22.60 -9.68
C GLY A 249 -10.68 21.92 -9.02
N LEU A 250 -10.54 20.61 -9.19
CA LEU A 250 -9.29 19.91 -8.86
C LEU A 250 -8.13 20.43 -9.73
N PRO A 251 -6.90 20.45 -9.20
CA PRO A 251 -5.72 20.72 -10.02
C PRO A 251 -5.66 19.80 -11.24
N ALA A 252 -5.13 20.31 -12.35
CA ALA A 252 -5.03 19.54 -13.58
C ALA A 252 -4.11 18.33 -13.39
N LEU A 253 -4.47 17.21 -14.01
CA LEU A 253 -3.58 16.04 -14.09
C LEU A 253 -2.31 16.40 -14.88
N PRO A 254 -1.16 15.80 -14.53
CA PRO A 254 0.04 15.88 -15.34
C PRO A 254 -0.22 15.43 -16.77
N SER A 255 0.47 16.04 -17.74
CA SER A 255 0.32 15.65 -19.14
C SER A 255 0.65 14.17 -19.32
N GLY A 256 -0.28 13.41 -19.88
CA GLY A 256 -0.11 11.97 -20.11
C GLY A 256 -0.33 11.08 -18.88
N PHE A 257 -0.76 11.65 -17.74
CA PHE A 257 -1.22 10.86 -16.60
C PHE A 257 -2.47 10.04 -16.98
N PRO A 258 -2.62 8.80 -16.47
CA PRO A 258 -3.85 8.02 -16.65
C PRO A 258 -5.11 8.80 -16.30
N GLN A 259 -6.23 8.53 -16.98
CA GLN A 259 -7.49 9.22 -16.71
C GLN A 259 -8.30 8.56 -15.59
N THR A 260 -7.68 7.59 -14.90
CA THR A 260 -8.26 6.83 -13.80
C THR A 260 -7.27 6.78 -12.65
N PHE A 261 -7.78 6.68 -11.43
CA PHE A 261 -6.99 6.61 -10.21
C PHE A 261 -6.00 5.44 -10.29
N GLU A 262 -4.72 5.72 -10.02
CA GLU A 262 -3.62 4.78 -10.21
C GLU A 262 -3.26 4.06 -8.91
N PHE A 263 -2.98 2.76 -9.00
CA PHE A 263 -2.43 1.98 -7.90
C PHE A 263 -1.06 1.48 -8.29
N THR A 264 -0.08 1.69 -7.42
CA THR A 264 1.25 1.08 -7.49
C THR A 264 1.35 0.06 -6.37
N VAL A 265 1.92 -1.12 -6.64
CA VAL A 265 2.23 -2.11 -5.60
C VAL A 265 3.73 -2.38 -5.59
N ARG A 266 4.36 -2.19 -4.43
CA ARG A 266 5.73 -2.62 -4.18
C ARG A 266 5.78 -4.12 -4.01
N LEU A 267 6.61 -4.77 -4.82
CA LEU A 267 6.87 -6.19 -4.74
C LEU A 267 8.37 -6.47 -4.93
N PRO A 268 8.86 -7.61 -4.41
CA PRO A 268 10.16 -8.14 -4.79
C PRO A 268 10.34 -8.17 -6.32
N ALA A 269 11.55 -7.86 -6.80
CA ALA A 269 11.84 -7.68 -8.22
C ALA A 269 11.38 -8.88 -9.07
N GLU A 270 11.55 -10.10 -8.56
CA GLU A 270 11.16 -11.36 -9.18
C GLU A 270 9.65 -11.53 -9.37
N LEU A 271 8.82 -10.81 -8.61
CA LEU A 271 7.36 -10.88 -8.67
C LEU A 271 6.73 -9.77 -9.53
N THR A 272 7.50 -8.76 -9.95
CA THR A 272 6.98 -7.60 -10.71
C THR A 272 6.22 -8.00 -11.98
N SER A 273 6.69 -9.03 -12.70
CA SER A 273 6.02 -9.55 -13.91
C SER A 273 4.63 -10.15 -13.66
N SER A 274 4.26 -10.42 -12.40
CA SER A 274 2.97 -10.99 -12.01
C SER A 274 1.91 -9.94 -11.67
N ILE A 275 2.26 -8.65 -11.60
CA ILE A 275 1.38 -7.59 -11.09
C ILE A 275 0.04 -7.54 -11.80
N ALA A 276 0.05 -7.49 -13.14
CA ALA A 276 -1.19 -7.38 -13.90
C ALA A 276 -2.12 -8.59 -13.71
N ALA A 277 -1.55 -9.78 -13.46
CA ALA A 277 -2.32 -11.00 -13.21
C ALA A 277 -2.85 -11.09 -11.77
N ARG A 278 -2.17 -10.43 -10.81
CA ARG A 278 -2.51 -10.49 -9.38
C ARG A 278 -3.44 -9.37 -8.93
N PHE A 279 -3.21 -8.16 -9.41
CA PHE A 279 -3.91 -6.95 -8.95
C PHE A 279 -4.79 -6.31 -10.02
N GLY A 280 -4.75 -6.81 -11.25
CA GLY A 280 -5.51 -6.29 -12.38
C GLY A 280 -4.66 -5.44 -13.33
N GLN A 281 -5.20 -5.23 -14.54
CA GLN A 281 -4.53 -4.42 -15.57
C GLN A 281 -4.45 -2.96 -15.14
N GLY A 282 -3.35 -2.29 -15.47
CA GLY A 282 -3.13 -0.88 -15.15
C GLY A 282 -2.55 -0.62 -13.77
N VAL A 283 -2.43 -1.64 -12.90
CA VAL A 283 -1.67 -1.52 -11.65
C VAL A 283 -0.17 -1.43 -11.98
N ALA A 284 0.47 -0.40 -11.43
CA ALA A 284 1.88 -0.10 -11.61
C ALA A 284 2.76 -0.87 -10.62
N THR A 285 4.06 -0.84 -10.88
CA THR A 285 5.10 -1.28 -9.94
C THR A 285 6.11 -0.18 -9.71
N GLU A 286 6.78 -0.25 -8.57
CA GLU A 286 7.88 0.65 -8.26
C GLU A 286 9.24 0.00 -8.51
N VAL A 287 10.18 0.80 -9.01
CA VAL A 287 11.57 0.49 -9.20
C VAL A 287 12.39 1.44 -8.36
N PHE A 288 13.15 0.90 -7.41
CA PHE A 288 14.11 1.69 -6.67
C PHE A 288 15.31 2.07 -7.56
N ALA A 289 15.75 3.31 -7.45
CA ALA A 289 16.89 3.90 -8.12
C ALA A 289 17.70 4.74 -7.14
N GLY A 290 19.01 4.82 -7.35
CA GLY A 290 19.90 5.51 -6.41
C GLY A 290 20.54 4.56 -5.39
N GLY A 291 21.14 5.15 -4.37
CA GLY A 291 22.06 4.49 -3.45
C GLY A 291 23.37 4.02 -4.08
N ASP A 292 24.21 3.37 -3.28
CA ASP A 292 25.39 2.67 -3.81
C ASP A 292 24.90 1.42 -4.57
N PRO A 293 25.10 1.30 -5.90
CA PRO A 293 24.71 0.11 -6.64
C PRO A 293 25.50 -1.14 -6.22
N GLN A 294 26.56 -1.01 -5.42
CA GLN A 294 27.26 -2.12 -4.78
C GLN A 294 26.66 -2.50 -3.41
N SER A 295 25.74 -1.69 -2.86
CA SER A 295 25.04 -2.01 -1.62
C SER A 295 24.13 -3.22 -1.81
N PRO A 296 24.24 -4.26 -0.95
CA PRO A 296 23.31 -5.39 -0.96
C PRO A 296 21.86 -4.99 -0.79
N HIS A 297 21.58 -3.88 -0.09
CA HIS A 297 20.23 -3.37 0.13
C HIS A 297 19.62 -2.84 -1.17
N ALA A 298 20.32 -1.91 -1.84
CA ALA A 298 19.89 -1.40 -3.14
C ALA A 298 19.76 -2.53 -4.18
N GLN A 299 20.67 -3.52 -4.16
CA GLN A 299 20.60 -4.71 -5.02
C GLN A 299 19.41 -5.63 -4.72
N ALA A 300 18.97 -5.74 -3.47
CA ALA A 300 17.80 -6.53 -3.09
C ALA A 300 16.49 -5.91 -3.60
N GLU A 301 16.40 -4.58 -3.63
CA GLU A 301 15.20 -3.84 -4.07
C GLU A 301 15.14 -3.67 -5.60
N SER A 302 16.23 -3.18 -6.17
CA SER A 302 16.33 -2.85 -7.59
C SER A 302 16.73 -4.05 -8.47
N GLY A 303 17.24 -5.13 -7.87
CA GLY A 303 17.81 -6.26 -8.59
C GLY A 303 19.14 -5.90 -9.28
N PRO A 304 19.79 -6.87 -9.95
CA PRO A 304 21.11 -6.66 -10.55
C PRO A 304 21.11 -5.84 -11.85
N GLN A 305 19.93 -5.42 -12.34
CA GLN A 305 19.79 -4.72 -13.61
C GLN A 305 19.82 -3.20 -13.40
N PRO A 306 20.47 -2.43 -14.30
CA PRO A 306 20.38 -0.97 -14.28
C PRO A 306 18.91 -0.48 -14.36
N THR A 307 18.57 0.56 -13.61
CA THR A 307 17.21 1.12 -13.51
C THR A 307 16.56 1.34 -14.87
N GLY A 308 17.24 1.99 -15.81
CA GLY A 308 16.68 2.24 -17.15
C GLY A 308 16.38 0.98 -17.95
N ALA A 309 17.14 -0.10 -17.76
CA ALA A 309 16.86 -1.38 -18.41
C ALA A 309 15.60 -2.03 -17.82
N ARG A 310 15.47 -2.04 -16.49
CA ARG A 310 14.29 -2.58 -15.80
C ARG A 310 13.01 -1.83 -16.18
N VAL A 311 13.06 -0.49 -16.23
CA VAL A 311 11.91 0.33 -16.67
C VAL A 311 11.51 0.01 -18.11
N ARG A 312 12.47 -0.15 -19.04
CA ARG A 312 12.17 -0.54 -20.42
C ARG A 312 11.53 -1.93 -20.51
N ASP A 313 12.01 -2.89 -19.73
CA ASP A 313 11.45 -4.24 -19.71
C ASP A 313 10.01 -4.25 -19.18
N LEU A 314 9.72 -3.46 -18.13
CA LEU A 314 8.36 -3.26 -17.61
C LEU A 314 7.43 -2.60 -18.64
N VAL A 315 7.88 -1.51 -19.26
CA VAL A 315 7.12 -0.83 -20.32
C VAL A 315 6.84 -1.77 -21.50
N ALA A 316 7.83 -2.57 -21.91
CA ALA A 316 7.65 -3.57 -22.98
C ALA A 316 6.66 -4.68 -22.60
N ALA A 317 6.51 -4.99 -21.31
CA ALA A 317 5.52 -5.91 -20.77
C ALA A 317 4.14 -5.27 -20.55
N GLY A 318 3.99 -3.96 -20.78
CA GLY A 318 2.74 -3.23 -20.55
C GLY A 318 2.45 -2.96 -19.05
N ILE A 319 3.48 -3.00 -18.20
CA ILE A 319 3.38 -2.72 -16.77
C ILE A 319 3.85 -1.28 -16.54
N PRO A 320 2.99 -0.37 -16.05
CA PRO A 320 3.42 0.98 -15.69
C PRO A 320 4.51 0.93 -14.61
N ALA A 321 5.49 1.82 -14.72
CA ALA A 321 6.63 1.88 -13.81
C ALA A 321 6.72 3.26 -13.16
N ARG A 322 6.75 3.25 -11.83
CA ARG A 322 7.16 4.36 -10.98
C ARG A 322 8.60 4.12 -10.55
N VAL A 323 9.41 5.17 -10.51
CA VAL A 323 10.81 5.12 -10.10
C VAL A 323 10.97 5.96 -8.85
N GLN A 324 11.51 5.39 -7.79
CA GLN A 324 11.88 6.09 -6.58
C GLN A 324 13.37 6.32 -6.60
N TYR A 325 13.80 7.57 -6.72
CA TYR A 325 15.22 7.92 -6.75
C TYR A 325 15.67 8.46 -5.41
N TYR A 326 16.52 7.71 -4.71
CA TYR A 326 17.01 8.05 -3.38
C TYR A 326 18.54 7.93 -3.35
N ALA A 327 19.25 9.06 -3.42
CA ALA A 327 20.70 9.06 -3.62
C ALA A 327 21.44 10.07 -2.75
N LEU A 328 20.87 11.24 -2.47
CA LEU A 328 21.58 12.30 -1.74
C LEU A 328 22.02 11.83 -0.37
N ARG A 329 21.12 11.24 0.43
CA ARG A 329 21.46 10.78 1.77
C ARG A 329 22.50 9.66 1.80
N LEU A 330 22.75 9.01 0.66
CA LEU A 330 23.72 7.93 0.50
C LEU A 330 25.03 8.39 -0.20
N THR A 331 25.07 9.62 -0.72
CA THR A 331 26.21 10.12 -1.49
C THR A 331 27.39 10.42 -0.58
N GLY A 332 28.57 9.90 -0.91
CA GLY A 332 29.81 10.09 -0.14
C GLY A 332 29.85 9.39 1.21
N GLN A 333 28.88 8.52 1.53
CA GLN A 333 28.76 7.84 2.83
C GLN A 333 29.18 6.36 2.76
N ASP A 334 30.07 5.93 3.68
CA ASP A 334 30.42 4.52 3.87
C ASP A 334 29.31 3.78 4.66
N GLY A 335 28.21 3.44 3.99
CA GLY A 335 27.16 2.57 4.54
C GLY A 335 26.23 3.17 5.59
N GLY A 336 26.14 4.50 5.67
CA GLY A 336 25.18 5.23 6.50
C GLY A 336 24.45 6.31 5.71
N GLU A 337 23.39 6.87 6.30
CA GLU A 337 22.65 7.97 5.70
C GLU A 337 23.06 9.32 6.31
N ALA A 338 23.32 10.30 5.44
CA ALA A 338 23.49 11.69 5.86
C ALA A 338 22.15 12.25 6.36
N GLY A 339 22.19 12.90 7.53
CA GLY A 339 21.07 13.61 8.13
C GLY A 339 21.55 14.86 8.87
N GLY A 340 20.65 15.78 9.13
CA GLY A 340 20.86 17.05 9.81
C GLY A 340 22.03 17.83 9.24
N GLY A 341 23.04 18.07 10.09
CA GLY A 341 24.25 18.80 9.69
C GLY A 341 25.05 18.08 8.60
N ASP A 342 25.08 16.75 8.60
CA ASP A 342 25.87 15.98 7.62
C ASP A 342 25.25 16.09 6.22
N LEU A 343 23.91 16.09 6.13
CA LEU A 343 23.21 16.36 4.87
C LEU A 343 23.48 17.78 4.38
N LEU A 344 23.44 18.77 5.27
CA LEU A 344 23.69 20.16 4.91
C LEU A 344 25.14 20.38 4.43
N ASP A 345 26.12 19.73 5.06
CA ASP A 345 27.51 19.78 4.62
C ASP A 345 27.68 19.09 3.26
N LEU A 346 27.04 17.95 3.04
CA LEU A 346 27.06 17.20 1.78
C LEU A 346 26.49 18.02 0.61
N VAL A 347 25.31 18.62 0.77
CA VAL A 347 24.67 19.36 -0.35
C VAL A 347 25.40 20.65 -0.71
N GLN A 348 26.35 21.09 0.11
CA GLN A 348 27.25 22.22 -0.18
C GLN A 348 28.59 21.77 -0.78
N ASP A 349 28.91 20.47 -0.75
CA ASP A 349 30.13 19.96 -1.36
C ASP A 349 29.99 19.92 -2.89
N THR A 350 30.70 20.83 -3.55
CA THR A 350 30.62 20.99 -5.00
C THR A 350 31.06 19.74 -5.78
N ASP A 351 32.02 18.97 -5.28
CA ASP A 351 32.54 17.78 -5.99
C ASP A 351 31.54 16.61 -5.86
N GLU A 352 30.97 16.42 -4.67
CA GLU A 352 29.92 15.42 -4.44
C GLU A 352 28.65 15.78 -5.23
N MET A 353 28.24 17.06 -5.22
CA MET A 353 27.07 17.51 -5.98
C MET A 353 27.29 17.47 -7.50
N ALA A 354 28.53 17.65 -7.99
CA ALA A 354 28.83 17.42 -9.40
C ALA A 354 28.63 15.95 -9.80
N THR A 355 28.99 15.02 -8.92
CA THR A 355 28.74 13.57 -9.12
C THR A 355 27.25 13.28 -9.10
N TYR A 356 26.54 13.81 -8.10
CA TYR A 356 25.09 13.72 -7.98
C TYR A 356 24.37 14.16 -9.26
N TRP A 357 24.61 15.38 -9.72
CA TRP A 357 23.94 15.93 -10.90
C TRP A 357 24.31 15.21 -12.20
N THR A 358 25.53 14.65 -12.29
CA THR A 358 25.92 13.80 -13.41
C THR A 358 25.08 12.52 -13.44
N ASN A 359 24.90 11.86 -12.29
CA ASN A 359 24.04 10.67 -12.17
C ASN A 359 22.58 10.98 -12.48
N VAL A 360 22.07 12.14 -12.03
CA VAL A 360 20.72 12.61 -12.36
C VAL A 360 20.53 12.77 -13.88
N ARG A 361 21.49 13.39 -14.58
CA ARG A 361 21.44 13.53 -16.04
C ARG A 361 21.40 12.18 -16.74
N ASP A 362 22.21 11.23 -16.28
CA ASP A 362 22.27 9.90 -16.89
C ASP A 362 20.98 9.10 -16.62
N LEU A 363 20.44 9.14 -15.40
CA LEU A 363 19.13 8.57 -15.08
C LEU A 363 18.03 9.15 -15.99
N LEU A 364 17.94 10.47 -16.11
CA LEU A 364 16.92 11.11 -16.94
C LEU A 364 17.05 10.69 -18.41
N ARG A 365 18.26 10.61 -18.97
CA ARG A 365 18.46 10.09 -20.34
C ARG A 365 17.98 8.65 -20.50
N GLU A 366 18.26 7.81 -19.51
CA GLU A 366 17.81 6.42 -19.52
C GLU A 366 16.28 6.32 -19.47
N LEU A 367 15.63 7.03 -18.55
CA LEU A 367 14.17 7.07 -18.44
C LEU A 367 13.51 7.71 -19.67
N GLY A 368 14.15 8.76 -20.21
CA GLY A 368 13.79 9.41 -21.48
C GLY A 368 13.83 8.47 -22.69
N SER A 369 14.53 7.33 -22.59
CA SER A 369 14.56 6.29 -23.63
C SER A 369 13.51 5.19 -23.47
N ALA A 370 12.70 5.23 -22.40
CA ALA A 370 11.78 4.14 -22.05
C ALA A 370 10.64 3.91 -23.07
N GLY A 371 10.29 4.94 -23.85
CA GLY A 371 9.22 4.86 -24.86
C GLY A 371 7.80 5.03 -24.33
N ALA A 372 7.64 5.27 -23.03
CA ALA A 372 6.38 5.62 -22.36
C ALA A 372 6.62 6.68 -21.27
N PRO A 373 5.58 7.38 -20.79
CA PRO A 373 5.69 8.21 -19.58
C PRO A 373 6.13 7.36 -18.39
N VAL A 374 7.05 7.91 -17.58
CA VAL A 374 7.57 7.27 -16.36
C VAL A 374 7.37 8.24 -15.21
N GLU A 375 6.92 7.74 -14.06
CA GLU A 375 6.84 8.53 -12.84
C GLU A 375 8.16 8.42 -12.10
N LEU A 376 8.68 9.55 -11.61
CA LEU A 376 9.95 9.64 -10.90
C LEU A 376 9.74 10.44 -9.61
N LEU A 377 9.69 9.74 -8.48
CA LEU A 377 9.81 10.35 -7.16
C LEU A 377 11.29 10.67 -6.90
N ILE A 378 11.59 11.90 -6.49
CA ILE A 378 12.97 12.31 -6.22
C ILE A 378 13.23 12.54 -4.73
N GLU A 379 14.35 12.02 -4.25
CA GLU A 379 14.99 12.30 -2.97
C GLU A 379 14.01 12.33 -1.80
N GLN A 380 13.40 11.16 -1.57
CA GLN A 380 12.54 10.95 -0.42
C GLN A 380 13.21 11.49 0.86
N ASP A 381 12.42 12.11 1.73
CA ASP A 381 12.83 12.78 2.98
C ASP A 381 13.76 14.00 2.86
N VAL A 382 14.51 14.20 1.79
CA VAL A 382 15.47 15.33 1.69
C VAL A 382 14.76 16.68 1.74
N ALA A 383 13.65 16.81 1.02
CA ALA A 383 12.83 18.02 1.09
C ALA A 383 12.25 18.22 2.50
N GLY A 384 11.82 17.12 3.12
CA GLY A 384 11.54 16.97 4.57
C GLY A 384 12.53 17.72 5.44
N GLU A 385 13.75 17.23 5.37
CA GLU A 385 14.82 17.59 6.27
C GLU A 385 15.28 19.04 6.08
N LEU A 386 15.48 19.43 4.83
CA LEU A 386 15.99 20.76 4.50
C LEU A 386 14.96 21.85 4.85
N LEU A 387 13.68 21.65 4.52
CA LEU A 387 12.64 22.64 4.78
C LEU A 387 12.27 22.74 6.27
N SER A 388 12.46 21.67 7.06
CA SER A 388 12.27 21.72 8.52
C SER A 388 13.20 22.73 9.19
N GLY A 389 14.40 22.94 8.64
CA GLY A 389 15.38 23.93 9.12
C GLY A 389 15.10 25.37 8.66
N SER A 390 14.43 25.55 7.53
CA SER A 390 14.00 26.85 7.00
C SER A 390 12.88 26.68 5.95
N PRO A 391 11.71 27.31 6.10
CA PRO A 391 10.62 27.20 5.11
C PRO A 391 10.92 27.95 3.80
N ASP A 392 11.99 28.76 3.75
CA ASP A 392 12.40 29.48 2.54
C ASP A 392 13.56 28.76 1.84
N ALA A 393 13.24 27.99 0.79
CA ALA A 393 14.19 27.23 -0.01
C ALA A 393 15.25 28.10 -0.70
N THR A 394 15.02 29.41 -0.84
CA THR A 394 16.01 30.34 -1.40
C THR A 394 17.14 30.68 -0.42
N THR A 395 16.98 30.32 0.86
CA THR A 395 17.96 30.59 1.92
C THR A 395 18.83 29.38 2.28
N ILE A 396 18.43 28.18 1.83
CA ILE A 396 19.13 26.92 2.12
C ILE A 396 20.22 26.74 1.07
N PRO A 397 21.51 26.71 1.44
CA PRO A 397 22.60 26.47 0.50
C PRO A 397 22.51 25.08 -0.16
N PHE A 398 22.79 25.00 -1.46
CA PHE A 398 22.87 23.75 -2.21
C PHE A 398 23.72 23.96 -3.47
N ALA A 399 24.77 23.18 -3.70
CA ALA A 399 25.64 23.34 -4.87
C ALA A 399 24.92 22.87 -6.15
N VAL A 400 24.69 23.80 -7.09
CA VAL A 400 23.95 23.56 -8.34
C VAL A 400 24.71 24.12 -9.53
N ALA A 401 24.72 25.44 -9.72
CA ALA A 401 25.42 26.07 -10.83
C ALA A 401 26.93 26.03 -10.65
N GLU A 402 27.42 26.11 -9.40
CA GLU A 402 28.85 26.05 -9.11
C GLU A 402 29.48 24.69 -9.39
N THR A 403 28.67 23.62 -9.47
CA THR A 403 29.12 22.28 -9.86
C THR A 403 29.67 22.22 -11.29
N GLY A 404 29.29 23.18 -12.14
CA GLY A 404 29.73 23.23 -13.54
C GLY A 404 29.12 22.13 -14.42
N VAL A 405 28.15 21.35 -13.93
CA VAL A 405 27.45 20.34 -14.71
C VAL A 405 26.61 20.98 -15.80
N GLU A 406 26.64 20.40 -17.00
CA GLU A 406 25.91 20.89 -18.17
C GLU A 406 24.40 21.01 -17.89
N GLY A 407 23.77 22.08 -18.36
CA GLY A 407 22.34 22.35 -18.16
C GLY A 407 22.00 23.10 -16.86
N LEU A 408 22.95 23.24 -15.93
CA LEU A 408 22.69 23.89 -14.63
C LEU A 408 23.20 25.34 -14.52
N ALA A 409 23.90 25.83 -15.54
CA ALA A 409 24.47 27.17 -15.55
C ALA A 409 23.37 28.24 -15.43
N GLY A 410 23.52 29.13 -14.44
CA GLY A 410 22.61 30.26 -14.21
C GLY A 410 21.47 29.99 -13.22
N LEU A 411 21.34 28.76 -12.72
CA LEU A 411 20.50 28.45 -11.56
C LEU A 411 21.17 28.93 -10.26
N PRO A 412 20.41 29.21 -9.19
CA PRO A 412 21.00 29.59 -7.90
C PRO A 412 21.62 28.38 -7.18
N ASP A 413 22.68 28.59 -6.41
CA ASP A 413 23.26 27.58 -5.51
C ASP A 413 22.49 27.53 -4.18
N THR A 414 21.21 27.12 -4.28
CA THR A 414 20.27 27.00 -3.17
C THR A 414 19.34 25.81 -3.37
N PHE A 415 18.59 25.41 -2.34
CA PHE A 415 17.60 24.33 -2.47
C PHE A 415 16.50 24.66 -3.49
N ALA A 416 16.13 25.94 -3.64
CA ALA A 416 15.29 26.39 -4.76
C ALA A 416 15.95 26.12 -6.13
N GLY A 417 17.27 26.31 -6.24
CA GLY A 417 18.02 25.94 -7.43
C GLY A 417 18.08 24.44 -7.71
N TRP A 418 18.13 23.61 -6.67
CA TRP A 418 18.04 22.15 -6.79
C TRP A 418 16.69 21.73 -7.40
N ALA A 419 15.59 22.31 -6.93
CA ALA A 419 14.27 22.03 -7.49
C ALA A 419 14.17 22.48 -8.96
N GLN A 420 14.68 23.67 -9.28
CA GLN A 420 14.73 24.19 -10.65
C GLN A 420 15.63 23.34 -11.56
N ALA A 421 16.73 22.79 -11.04
CA ALA A 421 17.65 21.92 -11.77
C ALA A 421 16.97 20.63 -12.22
N TRP A 422 16.24 19.95 -11.33
CA TRP A 422 15.48 18.75 -11.68
C TRP A 422 14.49 18.99 -12.83
N ILE A 423 13.69 20.05 -12.74
CA ILE A 423 12.73 20.39 -13.80
C ILE A 423 13.44 20.78 -15.10
N THR A 424 14.50 21.59 -15.02
CA THR A 424 15.29 22.01 -16.20
C THR A 424 15.89 20.81 -16.92
N LEU A 425 16.51 19.89 -16.18
CA LEU A 425 17.12 18.68 -16.74
C LEU A 425 16.06 17.73 -17.30
N ARG A 426 14.91 17.57 -16.64
CA ARG A 426 13.78 16.78 -17.15
C ARG A 426 13.31 17.33 -18.49
N ASP A 427 13.04 18.63 -18.56
CA ASP A 427 12.52 19.26 -19.77
C ASP A 427 13.50 19.11 -20.96
N GLU A 428 14.81 19.15 -20.70
CA GLU A 428 15.87 18.95 -21.71
C GLU A 428 16.01 17.48 -22.14
N LEU A 429 16.06 16.55 -21.18
CA LEU A 429 16.55 15.19 -21.39
C LEU A 429 15.43 14.14 -21.49
N ALA A 430 14.30 14.39 -20.83
CA ALA A 430 13.23 13.41 -20.65
C ALA A 430 11.86 14.09 -20.42
N PRO A 431 11.34 14.88 -21.39
CA PRO A 431 10.12 15.67 -21.21
C PRO A 431 8.85 14.84 -20.92
N GLN A 432 8.89 13.52 -21.12
CA GLN A 432 7.80 12.61 -20.76
C GLN A 432 7.88 12.05 -19.34
N VAL A 433 8.99 12.26 -18.63
CA VAL A 433 9.14 11.85 -17.23
C VAL A 433 8.36 12.84 -16.36
N ARG A 434 7.52 12.31 -15.48
CA ARG A 434 6.74 13.07 -14.49
C ARG A 434 7.49 13.05 -13.18
N ILE A 435 7.92 14.20 -12.67
CA ILE A 435 8.71 14.28 -11.44
C ILE A 435 7.79 14.65 -10.27
N GLY A 436 7.83 13.81 -9.23
CA GLY A 436 7.16 14.04 -7.96
C GLY A 436 8.11 14.54 -6.88
N LEU A 437 7.61 15.43 -6.02
CA LEU A 437 8.31 15.87 -4.81
C LEU A 437 7.66 15.25 -3.58
N THR A 438 8.47 14.64 -2.71
CA THR A 438 8.01 14.18 -1.41
C THR A 438 7.48 15.34 -0.55
N VAL A 439 6.31 15.15 0.04
CA VAL A 439 5.67 16.03 1.01
C VAL A 439 5.43 15.28 2.31
N SER A 440 5.66 15.95 3.43
CA SER A 440 5.40 15.41 4.76
C SER A 440 5.15 16.54 5.75
N PRO A 441 4.27 16.35 6.75
CA PRO A 441 4.15 17.26 7.89
C PRO A 441 5.48 17.57 8.58
N TRP A 442 6.48 16.69 8.46
CA TRP A 442 7.81 16.91 9.04
C TRP A 442 8.53 18.13 8.44
N GLN A 443 8.24 18.48 7.18
CA GLN A 443 8.78 19.67 6.49
C GLN A 443 8.50 20.97 7.23
N ILE A 444 7.44 20.99 8.04
CA ILE A 444 7.03 22.13 8.84
C ILE A 444 7.18 21.86 10.34
N ASN A 445 8.02 20.88 10.73
CA ASN A 445 8.28 20.44 12.09
C ASN A 445 7.04 19.87 12.82
N ASN A 446 6.16 19.19 12.09
CA ASN A 446 4.98 18.54 12.64
C ASN A 446 4.90 17.07 12.21
N ASP A 447 3.92 16.35 12.76
CA ASP A 447 3.76 14.93 12.55
C ASP A 447 2.28 14.55 12.73
N PHE A 448 1.76 13.63 11.92
CA PHE A 448 0.41 13.06 12.13
C PHE A 448 0.42 11.97 13.22
N ILE A 449 1.59 11.43 13.55
CA ILE A 449 1.84 10.25 14.36
C ILE A 449 3.01 10.52 15.34
N PRO A 450 2.80 10.50 16.67
CA PRO A 450 1.57 10.20 17.39
C PRO A 450 0.62 11.40 17.52
N ASP A 451 1.03 12.58 17.06
CA ASP A 451 0.41 13.86 17.39
C ASP A 451 -0.69 14.24 16.40
N LEU A 452 -1.76 13.41 16.32
CA LEU A 452 -2.86 13.63 15.38
C LEU A 452 -3.40 15.08 15.48
N PRO A 453 -3.28 15.91 14.42
CA PRO A 453 -3.70 17.30 14.49
C PRO A 453 -5.20 17.46 14.62
N THR A 454 -5.63 18.61 15.11
CA THR A 454 -6.99 19.09 14.85
C THR A 454 -7.15 19.42 13.36
N GLU A 455 -8.38 19.48 12.89
CA GLU A 455 -8.68 19.81 11.48
C GLU A 455 -8.11 21.19 11.09
N ALA A 456 -8.24 22.17 11.98
CA ALA A 456 -7.69 23.50 11.78
C ALA A 456 -6.16 23.49 11.69
N GLN A 457 -5.48 22.65 12.49
CA GLN A 457 -4.03 22.50 12.41
C GLN A 457 -3.61 21.82 11.11
N ALA A 458 -4.30 20.76 10.67
CA ALA A 458 -4.01 20.11 9.39
C ALA A 458 -4.11 21.11 8.21
N ALA A 459 -5.13 21.98 8.23
CA ALA A 459 -5.28 23.05 7.24
C ALA A 459 -4.18 24.13 7.32
N GLU A 460 -3.82 24.56 8.53
CA GLU A 460 -2.71 25.51 8.76
C GLU A 460 -1.37 24.96 8.27
N TRP A 461 -1.11 23.70 8.58
CA TRP A 461 0.06 22.96 8.15
C TRP A 461 0.13 22.91 6.61
N ALA A 462 -0.97 22.59 5.96
CA ALA A 462 -1.01 22.51 4.50
C ALA A 462 -0.76 23.87 3.83
N ALA A 463 -1.29 24.95 4.40
CA ALA A 463 -1.02 26.31 3.95
C ALA A 463 0.46 26.68 4.10
N SER A 464 1.08 26.34 5.24
CA SER A 464 2.51 26.57 5.49
C SER A 464 3.40 25.79 4.53
N PHE A 465 3.03 24.55 4.18
CA PHE A 465 3.71 23.80 3.13
C PHE A 465 3.59 24.52 1.78
N GLY A 466 2.41 25.00 1.39
CA GLY A 466 2.21 25.75 0.15
C GLY A 466 3.08 27.02 0.05
N GLU A 467 3.22 27.77 1.15
CA GLU A 467 4.14 28.92 1.22
C GLU A 467 5.59 28.50 0.99
N SER A 468 6.02 27.41 1.61
CA SER A 468 7.38 26.87 1.46
C SER A 468 7.62 26.35 0.04
N TYR A 469 6.68 25.61 -0.52
CA TYR A 469 6.71 25.09 -1.89
C TYR A 469 6.85 26.22 -2.93
N ALA A 470 6.16 27.34 -2.73
CA ALA A 470 6.25 28.49 -3.62
C ALA A 470 7.68 29.08 -3.71
N THR A 471 8.51 28.91 -2.67
CA THR A 471 9.90 29.39 -2.66
C THR A 471 10.84 28.56 -3.52
N LEU A 472 10.47 27.32 -3.89
CA LEU A 472 11.26 26.47 -4.77
C LEU A 472 11.43 27.08 -6.16
N GLY A 473 10.46 27.88 -6.62
CA GLY A 473 10.48 28.47 -7.96
C GLY A 473 10.40 27.44 -9.09
N ALA A 474 9.91 26.24 -8.79
CA ALA A 474 9.70 25.13 -9.71
C ALA A 474 8.31 24.51 -9.45
N ARG A 475 7.71 23.91 -10.49
CA ARG A 475 6.46 23.17 -10.37
C ARG A 475 6.72 21.70 -10.69
N PHE A 476 6.50 20.84 -9.70
CA PHE A 476 6.53 19.40 -9.87
C PHE A 476 5.22 18.90 -10.48
N ASP A 477 5.26 17.74 -11.13
CA ASP A 477 4.08 17.16 -11.74
C ASP A 477 3.12 16.62 -10.68
N TYR A 478 3.66 16.10 -9.58
CA TYR A 478 2.87 15.63 -8.45
C TYR A 478 3.56 15.85 -7.11
N LEU A 479 2.78 15.77 -6.05
CA LEU A 479 3.28 15.65 -4.69
C LEU A 479 3.14 14.21 -4.24
N ASP A 480 4.07 13.74 -3.43
CA ASP A 480 4.09 12.39 -2.92
C ASP A 480 4.08 12.39 -1.39
N ASN A 481 2.94 12.06 -0.80
CA ASN A 481 2.72 12.19 0.63
C ASN A 481 3.00 10.86 1.33
N ILE A 482 4.08 10.81 2.10
CA ILE A 482 4.46 9.61 2.86
C ILE A 482 3.55 9.46 4.07
N MET A 483 2.92 8.30 4.21
CA MET A 483 1.89 8.08 5.23
C MET A 483 2.37 7.47 6.55
N VAL A 484 3.48 6.74 6.58
CA VAL A 484 3.94 6.00 7.78
C VAL A 484 5.45 6.14 8.05
N TYR A 485 5.81 6.15 9.35
CA TYR A 485 7.12 6.56 9.89
C TYR A 485 8.18 5.47 10.01
N ASP A 486 7.79 4.22 10.24
CA ASP A 486 8.73 3.11 10.15
C ASP A 486 8.66 2.66 8.68
N GLU A 487 9.79 2.71 7.98
CA GLU A 487 10.02 2.28 6.58
C GLU A 487 9.64 0.78 6.36
N GLY A 488 8.41 0.41 6.72
CA GLY A 488 8.05 -0.94 7.13
C GLY A 488 6.62 -1.12 7.67
N GLY A 489 5.79 -0.09 7.75
CA GLY A 489 4.38 -0.25 8.14
C GLY A 489 4.21 -0.50 9.65
N SER A 490 2.97 -0.78 10.05
CA SER A 490 2.62 -0.99 11.46
C SER A 490 3.33 -2.22 12.01
N ARG A 491 4.39 -2.02 12.81
CA ARG A 491 5.06 -3.08 13.58
C ARG A 491 4.23 -3.51 14.81
N GLY A 492 2.96 -3.82 14.59
CA GLY A 492 2.00 -4.27 15.59
C GLY A 492 0.97 -3.23 16.00
N GLU A 493 0.12 -3.62 16.97
CA GLU A 493 -1.13 -2.96 17.42
C GLU A 493 -1.00 -1.50 17.89
N GLN A 494 0.22 -0.98 18.00
CA GLN A 494 0.47 0.33 18.62
C GLN A 494 0.02 1.50 17.74
N TYR A 495 -0.29 1.28 16.46
CA TYR A 495 -0.76 2.34 15.58
C TYR A 495 -1.62 1.85 14.41
N ILE A 496 -2.91 1.59 14.67
CA ILE A 496 -3.93 1.34 13.64
C ILE A 496 -4.76 2.63 13.49
N PRO A 497 -4.73 3.33 12.34
CA PRO A 497 -5.52 4.54 12.12
C PRO A 497 -7.02 4.33 12.33
N ASP A 498 -7.71 5.34 12.88
CA ASP A 498 -9.16 5.38 13.02
C ASP A 498 -9.80 6.40 12.05
N ASP A 499 -11.13 6.46 12.00
CA ASP A 499 -11.85 7.40 11.13
C ASP A 499 -11.42 8.86 11.32
N ARG A 500 -11.05 9.26 12.56
CA ARG A 500 -10.62 10.64 12.82
C ARG A 500 -9.28 10.92 12.17
N PHE A 501 -8.37 9.94 12.14
CA PHE A 501 -7.12 10.06 11.41
C PHE A 501 -7.40 10.30 9.91
N PHE A 502 -8.28 9.50 9.31
CA PHE A 502 -8.59 9.63 7.88
C PHE A 502 -9.29 10.94 7.53
N ASP A 503 -10.15 11.47 8.42
CA ASP A 503 -10.71 12.82 8.26
C ASP A 503 -9.61 13.89 8.19
N ARG A 504 -8.57 13.79 9.06
CA ARG A 504 -7.43 14.74 9.02
C ARG A 504 -6.57 14.56 7.79
N LEU A 505 -6.42 13.32 7.34
CA LEU A 505 -5.70 13.03 6.10
C LEU A 505 -6.38 13.71 4.91
N LEU A 506 -7.71 13.59 4.81
CA LEU A 506 -8.48 14.24 3.74
C LEU A 506 -8.29 15.77 3.77
N THR A 507 -8.38 16.39 4.95
CA THR A 507 -8.11 17.83 5.11
C THR A 507 -6.69 18.22 4.67
N TRP A 508 -5.69 17.42 5.03
CA TRP A 508 -4.30 17.67 4.65
C TRP A 508 -4.09 17.54 3.14
N VAL A 509 -4.55 16.44 2.54
CA VAL A 509 -4.43 16.18 1.09
C VAL A 509 -5.12 17.28 0.29
N GLU A 510 -6.32 17.70 0.69
CA GLU A 510 -7.03 18.83 0.07
C GLU A 510 -6.25 20.13 0.20
N GLY A 511 -5.75 20.41 1.41
CA GLY A 511 -4.98 21.61 1.69
C GLY A 511 -3.72 21.70 0.83
N ILE A 512 -2.88 20.66 0.80
CA ILE A 512 -1.63 20.69 0.04
C ILE A 512 -1.88 20.71 -1.47
N SER A 513 -2.91 19.99 -1.94
CA SER A 513 -3.24 19.94 -3.36
C SER A 513 -3.70 21.32 -3.85
N THR A 514 -4.54 21.99 -3.06
CA THR A 514 -5.05 23.33 -3.36
C THR A 514 -3.95 24.38 -3.24
N ALA A 515 -3.15 24.34 -2.18
CA ALA A 515 -2.13 25.36 -1.91
C ALA A 515 -0.99 25.35 -2.95
N THR A 516 -0.75 24.21 -3.59
CA THR A 516 0.31 24.04 -4.60
C THR A 516 -0.20 23.93 -6.03
N ASP A 517 -1.52 23.90 -6.25
CA ASP A 517 -2.13 23.55 -7.54
C ASP A 517 -1.52 22.28 -8.15
N THR A 518 -1.35 21.24 -7.32
CA THR A 518 -0.66 19.99 -7.70
C THR A 518 -1.40 18.78 -7.12
N ARG A 519 -1.55 17.70 -7.88
CA ARG A 519 -2.21 16.46 -7.42
C ARG A 519 -1.28 15.63 -6.56
N VAL A 520 -1.86 14.79 -5.70
CA VAL A 520 -1.13 14.04 -4.67
C VAL A 520 -1.14 12.53 -4.99
N ILE A 521 -0.04 11.84 -4.76
CA ILE A 521 0.01 10.40 -4.61
C ILE A 521 0.27 10.10 -3.13
N LEU A 522 -0.47 9.16 -2.55
CA LEU A 522 -0.20 8.69 -1.19
C LEU A 522 0.80 7.54 -1.26
N ASP A 523 1.89 7.65 -0.50
CA ASP A 523 3.00 6.70 -0.52
C ASP A 523 3.21 6.01 0.83
N ASN A 524 3.89 4.87 0.82
CA ASN A 524 4.16 3.99 1.95
C ASN A 524 2.88 3.53 2.63
N VAL A 525 1.82 3.22 1.86
CA VAL A 525 0.55 2.77 2.43
C VAL A 525 0.64 1.29 2.86
N PRO A 526 0.50 0.96 4.16
CA PRO A 526 0.51 -0.42 4.64
C PRO A 526 -0.62 -1.27 4.06
N VAL A 527 -0.37 -2.57 3.90
CA VAL A 527 -1.32 -3.54 3.33
C VAL A 527 -1.98 -4.44 4.37
N GLY A 528 -1.66 -4.26 5.65
CA GLY A 528 -2.32 -4.94 6.76
C GLY A 528 -3.84 -4.71 6.75
N ASN A 529 -4.58 -5.66 7.31
CA ASN A 529 -6.04 -5.62 7.39
C ASN A 529 -6.56 -6.41 8.61
N SER A 530 -7.82 -6.19 8.99
CA SER A 530 -8.50 -6.99 10.01
C SER A 530 -9.39 -8.09 9.40
N VAL A 531 -9.43 -8.17 8.08
CA VAL A 531 -10.36 -9.02 7.33
C VAL A 531 -9.95 -10.49 7.39
N TYR A 532 -8.67 -10.81 7.28
CA TYR A 532 -8.17 -12.19 7.23
C TYR A 532 -7.49 -12.65 8.53
N ARG A 533 -7.71 -13.92 8.89
CA ARG A 533 -7.06 -14.60 10.04
C ARG A 533 -5.55 -14.82 9.85
N THR A 534 -5.03 -14.57 8.66
CA THR A 534 -3.59 -14.52 8.40
C THR A 534 -2.93 -13.47 9.30
N LEU A 535 -3.61 -12.33 9.53
CA LEU A 535 -3.08 -11.21 10.31
C LEU A 535 -3.28 -11.44 11.81
N ASP A 536 -2.24 -11.91 12.48
CA ASP A 536 -2.21 -12.24 13.91
C ASP A 536 -1.26 -11.35 14.73
N ASN A 537 -0.76 -10.27 14.14
CA ASN A 537 0.23 -9.34 14.68
C ASN A 537 1.59 -9.98 14.99
N SER A 538 1.90 -11.13 14.38
CA SER A 538 3.25 -11.67 14.35
C SER A 538 4.07 -11.08 13.19
N GLU A 539 5.36 -11.43 13.15
CA GLU A 539 6.27 -11.06 12.07
C GLU A 539 5.63 -11.38 10.70
N PHE A 540 5.65 -10.43 9.76
CA PHE A 540 4.97 -10.47 8.45
C PHE A 540 3.44 -10.39 8.46
N HIS A 541 2.76 -10.54 9.60
CA HIS A 541 1.31 -10.68 9.64
C HIS A 541 0.66 -9.60 10.50
N PHE A 542 1.03 -8.34 10.26
CA PHE A 542 0.51 -7.21 11.03
C PHE A 542 -0.84 -6.72 10.51
N GLN A 543 -1.76 -6.50 11.45
CA GLN A 543 -3.05 -5.87 11.20
C GLN A 543 -2.88 -4.37 11.01
N ASP A 544 -3.68 -3.81 10.11
CA ASP A 544 -3.79 -2.38 9.86
C ASP A 544 -5.21 -2.04 9.35
N SER A 545 -5.55 -0.76 9.24
CA SER A 545 -6.81 -0.26 8.69
C SER A 545 -6.63 0.52 7.39
N TRP A 546 -5.41 0.84 6.95
CA TRP A 546 -5.15 1.63 5.72
C TRP A 546 -5.80 1.05 4.46
N ALA A 547 -5.35 -0.13 4.03
CA ALA A 547 -5.88 -0.78 2.83
C ALA A 547 -7.37 -1.12 3.00
N GLU A 548 -7.77 -1.48 4.22
CA GLU A 548 -9.16 -1.78 4.54
C GLU A 548 -10.06 -0.56 4.33
N TRP A 549 -9.69 0.60 4.89
CA TRP A 549 -10.43 1.84 4.78
C TRP A 549 -10.45 2.36 3.34
N ILE A 550 -9.31 2.44 2.68
CA ILE A 550 -9.20 2.97 1.29
C ILE A 550 -10.08 2.17 0.33
N LEU A 551 -10.01 0.83 0.42
CA LEU A 551 -10.65 -0.07 -0.52
C LEU A 551 -11.94 -0.68 0.03
N ALA A 552 -12.54 -0.07 1.08
CA ALA A 552 -13.78 -0.52 1.68
C ALA A 552 -14.97 -0.39 0.73
N GLY A 553 -15.88 -1.39 0.77
CA GLY A 553 -17.15 -1.36 0.06
C GLY A 553 -17.03 -1.47 -1.47
N ASP A 554 -18.06 -1.97 -2.14
CA ASP A 554 -18.02 -2.13 -3.61
C ASP A 554 -18.21 -0.82 -4.37
N ASP A 555 -18.57 0.26 -3.68
CA ASP A 555 -18.66 1.63 -4.19
C ASP A 555 -17.36 2.44 -3.99
N PHE A 556 -16.38 1.90 -3.26
CA PHE A 556 -15.09 2.52 -2.95
C PHE A 556 -15.22 3.98 -2.47
N ALA A 557 -16.20 4.25 -1.60
CA ALA A 557 -16.55 5.62 -1.19
C ALA A 557 -15.35 6.41 -0.60
N ASN A 558 -14.45 5.75 0.13
CA ASN A 558 -13.27 6.40 0.72
C ASN A 558 -12.19 6.72 -0.33
N LEU A 559 -12.02 5.86 -1.34
CA LEU A 559 -11.17 6.16 -2.50
C LEU A 559 -11.71 7.37 -3.28
N VAL A 560 -13.04 7.46 -3.43
CA VAL A 560 -13.70 8.63 -4.03
C VAL A 560 -13.41 9.89 -3.21
N ALA A 561 -13.51 9.83 -1.87
CA ALA A 561 -13.19 10.95 -1.00
C ALA A 561 -11.71 11.39 -1.12
N LEU A 562 -10.77 10.44 -1.19
CA LEU A 562 -9.35 10.73 -1.42
C LEU A 562 -9.13 11.43 -2.76
N ARG A 563 -9.77 10.95 -3.84
CA ARG A 563 -9.71 11.61 -5.15
C ARG A 563 -10.22 13.04 -5.07
N ASP A 564 -11.37 13.22 -4.45
CA ASP A 564 -12.05 14.51 -4.34
C ASP A 564 -11.26 15.50 -3.49
N ALA A 565 -10.46 15.02 -2.53
CA ALA A 565 -9.52 15.85 -1.80
C ALA A 565 -8.34 16.30 -2.69
N GLY A 566 -7.80 15.45 -3.56
CA GLY A 566 -6.52 15.79 -4.21
C GLY A 566 -5.73 14.62 -4.76
N ALA A 567 -6.04 13.41 -4.29
CA ALA A 567 -5.26 12.24 -4.62
C ALA A 567 -5.54 11.76 -6.06
N MET A 568 -4.51 11.30 -6.75
CA MET A 568 -4.63 10.67 -8.06
C MET A 568 -4.03 9.26 -8.11
N GLY A 569 -3.31 8.86 -7.06
CA GLY A 569 -2.81 7.51 -6.93
C GLY A 569 -2.45 7.14 -5.51
N ILE A 570 -2.21 5.85 -5.30
CA ILE A 570 -1.72 5.26 -4.05
C ILE A 570 -0.60 4.25 -4.36
N VAL A 571 0.45 4.26 -3.56
CA VAL A 571 1.49 3.23 -3.53
C VAL A 571 1.32 2.36 -2.29
N PHE A 572 0.99 1.09 -2.51
CA PHE A 572 0.86 0.09 -1.47
C PHE A 572 2.16 -0.68 -1.27
N GLY A 573 2.41 -1.03 -0.01
CA GLY A 573 3.60 -1.74 0.42
C GLY A 573 4.67 -0.78 0.91
N VAL A 574 5.68 -1.35 1.52
CA VAL A 574 6.74 -0.61 2.22
C VAL A 574 8.05 -0.75 1.47
N ASP A 575 8.93 0.25 1.63
CA ASP A 575 10.28 0.23 1.09
C ASP A 575 11.02 -1.04 1.56
N GLY A 576 11.85 -1.60 0.69
CA GLY A 576 12.27 -2.99 0.74
C GLY A 576 13.19 -3.37 1.91
N GLY A 577 13.33 -4.68 2.10
CA GLY A 577 14.34 -5.27 2.99
C GLY A 577 13.87 -5.57 4.42
N ARG A 578 12.75 -5.01 4.88
CA ARG A 578 12.15 -5.42 6.15
C ARG A 578 11.30 -6.67 5.93
N HIS A 579 11.99 -7.81 5.89
CA HIS A 579 11.44 -9.18 5.97
C HIS A 579 10.74 -9.43 7.32
N ASN A 580 9.87 -8.52 7.72
CA ASN A 580 9.04 -8.69 8.89
C ASN A 580 7.72 -7.93 8.78
N THR A 581 7.39 -7.39 7.62
CA THR A 581 6.23 -6.52 7.41
C THR A 581 5.21 -7.22 6.53
N THR A 582 3.94 -6.84 6.64
CA THR A 582 2.89 -7.45 5.81
C THR A 582 3.13 -7.16 4.34
N CYS A 583 3.31 -8.21 3.54
CA CYS A 583 3.43 -8.13 2.09
C CYS A 583 2.12 -8.54 1.41
N PRO A 584 1.75 -7.95 0.26
CA PRO A 584 0.77 -8.55 -0.65
C PRO A 584 1.40 -9.68 -1.49
N CYS A 585 2.23 -10.49 -0.83
CA CYS A 585 3.00 -11.62 -1.33
C CYS A 585 3.33 -12.57 -0.17
N ASP A 586 3.80 -13.78 -0.45
CA ASP A 586 4.27 -14.74 0.57
C ASP A 586 5.74 -14.44 0.91
N ALA A 587 6.01 -13.31 1.58
CA ALA A 587 7.38 -12.95 1.95
C ALA A 587 7.89 -13.79 3.13
N ALA A 588 6.98 -14.27 4.00
CA ALA A 588 7.29 -15.18 5.08
C ALA A 588 7.71 -16.59 4.57
N GLY A 589 7.18 -17.01 3.41
CA GLY A 589 7.42 -18.33 2.85
C GLY A 589 6.76 -19.45 3.64
N ASP A 590 5.68 -19.14 4.37
CA ASP A 590 4.96 -20.06 5.23
C ASP A 590 3.61 -20.52 4.64
N GLY A 591 3.27 -20.00 3.45
CA GLY A 591 2.11 -20.42 2.69
C GLY A 591 0.81 -19.85 3.27
N VAL A 592 -0.27 -20.62 3.22
CA VAL A 592 -1.58 -20.14 3.71
C VAL A 592 -1.63 -20.24 5.24
N THR A 593 -1.52 -19.10 5.94
CA THR A 593 -1.66 -19.04 7.41
C THR A 593 -3.02 -18.51 7.86
N ASN A 594 -3.44 -18.91 9.07
CA ASN A 594 -4.75 -18.59 9.67
C ASN A 594 -4.67 -18.59 11.21
N ALA A 595 -3.54 -18.12 11.74
CA ALA A 595 -3.21 -18.21 13.16
C ALA A 595 -3.97 -17.17 14.01
N GLY A 596 -4.43 -16.07 13.41
CA GLY A 596 -5.23 -15.03 14.03
C GLY A 596 -6.56 -15.55 14.56
N ASP A 597 -7.06 -14.88 15.60
CA ASP A 597 -8.30 -15.25 16.30
C ASP A 597 -9.56 -14.63 15.66
N GLN A 598 -9.39 -13.63 14.79
CA GLN A 598 -10.46 -12.85 14.16
C GLN A 598 -10.29 -12.75 12.64
N GLY A 599 -11.41 -12.51 11.94
CA GLY A 599 -11.46 -12.44 10.49
C GLY A 599 -11.88 -13.75 9.80
N ARG A 600 -11.91 -13.74 8.47
CA ARG A 600 -12.20 -14.91 7.64
C ARG A 600 -10.93 -15.72 7.35
N THR A 601 -11.10 -16.99 7.04
CA THR A 601 -9.98 -17.86 6.68
C THR A 601 -9.41 -17.45 5.31
N ALA A 602 -8.11 -17.20 5.26
CA ALA A 602 -7.41 -16.91 4.01
C ALA A 602 -7.26 -18.17 3.16
N THR A 603 -7.27 -17.96 1.85
CA THR A 603 -6.94 -19.00 0.86
C THR A 603 -5.75 -18.62 -0.02
N SER A 604 -5.29 -17.37 0.09
CA SER A 604 -4.02 -16.92 -0.47
C SER A 604 -2.88 -17.24 0.49
N ALA A 605 -1.69 -17.43 -0.07
CA ALA A 605 -0.44 -17.52 0.70
C ALA A 605 0.16 -16.14 0.99
N ASP A 606 -0.48 -15.06 0.52
CA ASP A 606 0.03 -13.72 0.77
C ASP A 606 -0.06 -13.37 2.25
N ASP A 607 0.93 -12.64 2.75
CA ASP A 607 1.04 -12.31 4.17
C ASP A 607 -0.13 -11.41 4.64
N ASP A 608 -0.81 -10.71 3.71
CA ASP A 608 -2.05 -9.95 3.93
C ASP A 608 -3.34 -10.79 3.79
N GLY A 609 -3.22 -12.10 3.60
CA GLY A 609 -4.32 -13.04 3.36
C GLY A 609 -4.93 -12.95 1.95
N GLY A 610 -4.35 -12.14 1.05
CA GLY A 610 -4.83 -11.87 -0.30
C GLY A 610 -5.82 -10.70 -0.39
N TYR A 611 -5.94 -9.89 0.67
CA TYR A 611 -6.90 -8.79 0.73
C TYR A 611 -6.67 -7.75 -0.37
N LEU A 612 -5.43 -7.27 -0.52
CA LEU A 612 -5.12 -6.22 -1.50
C LEU A 612 -5.40 -6.71 -2.93
N ALA A 613 -4.97 -7.92 -3.26
CA ALA A 613 -5.22 -8.54 -4.56
C ALA A 613 -6.71 -8.64 -4.87
N GLU A 614 -7.52 -9.13 -3.94
CA GLU A 614 -8.97 -9.23 -4.08
C GLU A 614 -9.61 -7.86 -4.33
N ARG A 615 -9.23 -6.83 -3.56
CA ARG A 615 -9.84 -5.51 -3.66
C ARG A 615 -9.40 -4.72 -4.88
N LEU A 616 -8.13 -4.82 -5.29
CA LEU A 616 -7.65 -4.18 -6.52
C LEU A 616 -8.23 -4.82 -7.78
N MET A 617 -8.45 -6.15 -7.78
CA MET A 617 -9.19 -6.80 -8.87
C MET A 617 -10.65 -6.32 -8.93
N ALA A 618 -11.33 -6.23 -7.78
CA ALA A 618 -12.68 -5.69 -7.72
C ALA A 618 -12.75 -4.24 -8.22
N TYR A 619 -11.75 -3.42 -7.90
CA TYR A 619 -11.61 -2.06 -8.43
C TYR A 619 -11.44 -2.06 -9.96
N ALA A 620 -10.56 -2.91 -10.49
CA ALA A 620 -10.32 -3.01 -11.93
C ALA A 620 -11.60 -3.40 -12.69
N ASP A 621 -12.44 -4.25 -12.11
CA ASP A 621 -13.74 -4.66 -12.67
C ASP A 621 -14.76 -3.50 -12.78
N THR A 622 -14.57 -2.41 -12.02
CA THR A 622 -15.40 -1.19 -12.16
C THR A 622 -15.05 -0.36 -13.42
N GLY A 623 -13.91 -0.63 -14.06
CA GLY A 623 -13.34 0.21 -15.12
C GLY A 623 -12.47 1.37 -14.60
N GLY A 624 -12.25 1.43 -13.28
CA GLY A 624 -11.44 2.45 -12.62
C GLY A 624 -12.22 3.69 -12.21
N LEU A 625 -11.71 4.40 -11.19
CA LEU A 625 -12.26 5.67 -10.70
C LEU A 625 -11.77 6.81 -11.60
N PRO A 626 -12.65 7.53 -12.33
CA PRO A 626 -12.24 8.63 -13.20
C PRO A 626 -11.59 9.79 -12.41
N LEU A 627 -10.58 10.41 -13.02
CA LEU A 627 -9.83 11.57 -12.51
C LEU A 627 -10.15 12.87 -13.24
#